data_AF-A0A8J2MCP3-F1
#
_entry.id   AF-A0A8J2MCP3-F1
#
_cell.length_a   1.000
_cell.length_b   1.000
_cell.length_c   1.000
_cell.angle_alpha   90.00
_cell.angle_beta   90.00
_cell.angle_gamma   90.00
#
_symmetry.space_group_name_H-M   'P 1'
#
loop_
_entity.id
_entity.type
_entity.pdbx_description
1 polymer ?
#
loop_
_entity_poly.entity_id
_entity_poly.type
_entity_poly.pdbx_seq_one_letter_code
_entity_poly.pdbx_strand_id
1 'polypeptide(L)'
;MKILLQFLVMLRICFLVTTIHILNLDNTLSDDNEMPTNYYGASFINTDGIQKFCSSNIDCYSMREPTFWCRLAENQQWTEKGCYCDPILKACIIERITKLGPVSKIHNYAYCISQIFWQCSPYQII
;
A
#
# COMPACT_ATOMS: atom_id res chain seq x y z
N MET A 1 32.13 -40.44 -16.11
CA MET A 1 30.85 -40.08 -16.78
C MET A 1 29.65 -39.88 -15.84
N LYS A 2 29.61 -40.46 -14.62
CA LYS A 2 28.49 -40.27 -13.66
C LYS A 2 28.44 -38.88 -12.99
N ILE A 3 29.61 -38.28 -12.70
CA ILE A 3 29.70 -36.99 -11.99
C ILE A 3 29.21 -35.83 -12.87
N LEU A 4 29.54 -35.84 -14.17
CA LEU A 4 29.09 -34.82 -15.12
C LEU A 4 27.56 -34.77 -15.25
N LEU A 5 26.90 -35.92 -15.16
CA LEU A 5 25.44 -36.04 -15.24
C LEU A 5 24.75 -35.46 -13.98
N GLN A 6 25.34 -35.64 -12.80
CA GLN A 6 24.82 -35.08 -11.55
C GLN A 6 24.91 -33.55 -11.51
N PHE A 7 26.00 -32.97 -12.02
CA PHE A 7 26.12 -31.52 -12.16
C PHE A 7 25.09 -30.92 -13.12
N LEU A 8 24.81 -31.59 -14.24
CA LEU A 8 23.80 -31.16 -15.20
C LEU A 8 22.38 -31.20 -14.62
N VAL A 9 22.07 -32.19 -13.78
CA VAL A 9 20.76 -32.30 -13.10
C VAL A 9 20.59 -31.20 -12.04
N MET A 10 21.61 -30.90 -11.24
CA MET A 10 21.55 -29.83 -10.24
C MET A 10 21.41 -28.44 -10.87
N LEU A 11 22.10 -28.20 -11.99
CA LEU A 11 21.98 -26.95 -12.74
C LEU A 11 20.55 -26.76 -13.26
N ARG A 12 19.92 -27.81 -13.79
CA ARG A 12 18.52 -27.80 -14.27
C ARG A 12 17.52 -27.50 -13.15
N ILE A 13 17.72 -28.05 -11.96
CA ILE A 13 16.84 -27.82 -10.80
C ILE A 13 16.95 -26.36 -10.33
N CYS A 14 18.16 -25.79 -10.25
CA CYS A 14 18.33 -24.38 -9.91
C CYS A 14 17.60 -23.45 -10.90
N PHE A 15 17.69 -23.73 -12.21
CA PHE A 15 16.97 -22.92 -13.20
C PHE A 15 15.44 -23.02 -13.09
N LEU A 16 14.90 -24.18 -12.67
CA LEU A 16 13.47 -24.36 -12.41
C LEU A 16 12.99 -23.61 -11.17
N VAL A 17 13.80 -23.54 -10.11
CA VAL A 17 13.43 -22.79 -8.90
C VAL A 17 13.43 -21.29 -9.14
N THR A 18 14.38 -20.76 -9.94
CA THR A 18 14.41 -19.34 -10.30
C THR A 18 13.20 -18.92 -11.15
N THR A 19 12.73 -19.76 -12.09
CA THR A 19 11.54 -19.42 -12.87
C THR A 19 10.26 -19.45 -12.04
N ILE A 20 10.13 -20.34 -11.05
CA ILE A 20 8.96 -20.37 -10.14
C ILE A 20 8.89 -19.12 -9.25
N HIS A 21 10.04 -18.58 -8.82
CA HIS A 21 10.05 -17.33 -8.05
C HIS A 21 9.75 -16.09 -8.92
N ILE A 22 10.19 -16.06 -10.18
CA ILE A 22 9.89 -14.95 -11.09
C ILE A 22 8.41 -14.94 -11.50
N LEU A 23 7.80 -16.10 -11.73
CA LEU A 23 6.38 -16.20 -12.10
C LEU A 23 5.40 -15.78 -11.00
N ASN A 24 5.84 -15.73 -9.74
CA ASN A 24 5.01 -15.23 -8.63
C ASN A 24 5.13 -13.71 -8.39
N LEU A 25 6.08 -13.03 -9.04
CA LEU A 25 6.25 -11.58 -8.92
C LEU A 25 5.52 -10.80 -10.02
N ASP A 26 5.09 -11.47 -11.09
CA ASP A 26 4.64 -10.83 -12.33
C ASP A 26 3.12 -10.79 -12.53
N ASN A 27 2.34 -11.18 -11.52
CA ASN A 27 0.88 -11.17 -11.62
C ASN A 27 0.29 -10.04 -10.78
N THR A 28 0.38 -8.80 -11.28
CA THR A 28 -0.62 -7.69 -11.16
C THR A 28 -0.01 -6.30 -11.45
N LEU A 29 0.74 -6.13 -12.54
CA LEU A 29 0.86 -4.79 -13.14
C LEU A 29 -0.02 -4.74 -14.38
N SER A 30 -1.32 -4.57 -14.14
CA SER A 30 -2.33 -4.36 -15.18
C SER A 30 -2.09 -3.00 -15.84
N ASP A 31 -2.05 -2.97 -17.17
CA ASP A 31 -1.77 -1.80 -18.03
C ASP A 31 -2.97 -0.83 -18.13
N ASP A 32 -3.90 -0.91 -17.17
CA ASP A 32 -4.92 0.11 -16.93
C ASP A 32 -4.38 0.94 -15.77
N ASN A 33 -3.76 2.09 -16.06
CA ASN A 33 -3.06 2.95 -15.08
C ASN A 33 -3.97 3.59 -14.00
N GLU A 34 -5.16 3.05 -13.76
CA GLU A 34 -6.08 3.48 -12.74
C GLU A 34 -5.86 2.69 -11.44
N MET A 35 -5.54 3.41 -10.37
CA MET A 35 -5.37 2.81 -9.05
C MET A 35 -6.72 2.26 -8.56
N PRO A 36 -6.77 1.02 -8.06
CA PRO A 36 -8.02 0.38 -7.69
C PRO A 36 -8.73 1.14 -6.57
N THR A 37 -10.06 1.24 -6.63
CA THR A 37 -10.81 1.78 -5.50
C THR A 37 -10.76 0.84 -4.31
N ASN A 38 -10.73 1.37 -3.10
CA ASN A 38 -10.81 0.57 -1.88
C ASN A 38 -12.24 0.00 -1.65
N TYR A 39 -12.45 -0.70 -0.54
CA TYR A 39 -13.77 -1.29 -0.19
C TYR A 39 -14.93 -0.28 -0.19
N TYR A 40 -14.66 0.99 0.13
CA TYR A 40 -15.67 2.04 0.20
C TYR A 40 -15.73 2.93 -1.05
N GLY A 41 -15.07 2.53 -2.14
CA GLY A 41 -15.06 3.31 -3.39
C GLY A 41 -14.21 4.58 -3.32
N ALA A 42 -13.31 4.71 -2.35
CA ALA A 42 -12.44 5.87 -2.21
C ALA A 42 -11.38 5.90 -3.33
N SER A 43 -11.05 7.10 -3.79
CA SER A 43 -10.02 7.32 -4.82
C SER A 43 -8.64 7.43 -4.21
N PHE A 44 -7.64 6.81 -4.85
CA PHE A 44 -6.25 6.85 -4.39
C PHE A 44 -5.64 8.25 -4.48
N ILE A 45 -4.86 8.62 -3.47
CA ILE A 45 -4.00 9.80 -3.49
C ILE A 45 -2.57 9.35 -3.25
N ASN A 46 -1.68 9.72 -4.18
CA ASN A 46 -0.26 9.45 -4.04
C ASN A 46 0.35 10.32 -2.92
N THR A 47 1.08 9.70 -2.00
CA THR A 47 1.68 10.32 -0.81
C THR A 47 3.03 9.65 -0.49
N ASP A 48 3.60 9.90 0.69
CA ASP A 48 4.77 9.20 1.21
C ASP A 48 4.47 7.80 1.79
N GLY A 49 3.20 7.37 1.75
CA GLY A 49 2.80 6.01 2.13
C GLY A 49 3.31 4.95 1.16
N ILE A 50 3.64 3.77 1.68
CA ILE A 50 4.14 2.64 0.89
C ILE A 50 3.19 1.46 1.04
N GLN A 51 2.89 0.78 -0.07
CA GLN A 51 2.05 -0.41 -0.05
C GLN A 51 2.65 -1.46 0.90
N LYS A 52 1.91 -1.74 1.97
CA LYS A 52 2.19 -2.83 2.90
C LYS A 52 1.06 -3.84 2.82
N PHE A 53 1.37 -5.05 2.35
CA PHE A 53 0.41 -6.14 2.32
C PHE A 53 -0.10 -6.50 3.71
N CYS A 54 -1.37 -6.85 3.79
CA CYS A 54 -2.03 -7.25 5.03
C CYS A 54 -3.05 -8.37 4.78
N SER A 55 -3.20 -9.23 5.79
CA SER A 55 -4.22 -10.28 5.86
C SER A 55 -5.34 -9.91 6.83
N SER A 56 -5.01 -9.12 7.86
CA SER A 56 -5.91 -8.68 8.91
C SER A 56 -5.52 -7.30 9.42
N ASN A 57 -6.39 -6.67 10.23
CA ASN A 57 -6.11 -5.34 10.78
C ASN A 57 -4.89 -5.30 11.71
N ILE A 58 -4.53 -6.42 12.32
CA ILE A 58 -3.38 -6.54 13.22
C ILE A 58 -2.08 -6.19 12.48
N ASP A 59 -2.00 -6.51 11.19
CA ASP A 59 -0.83 -6.24 10.35
C ASP A 59 -0.57 -4.73 10.17
N CYS A 60 -1.57 -3.89 10.43
CA CYS A 60 -1.52 -2.43 10.25
C CYS A 60 -1.35 -1.65 11.56
N TYR A 61 -1.27 -2.31 12.73
CA TYR A 61 -1.14 -1.63 14.03
C TYR A 61 0.15 -0.82 14.21
N SER A 62 1.23 -1.19 13.50
CA SER A 62 2.50 -0.46 13.49
C SER A 62 2.59 0.58 12.37
N MET A 63 1.47 0.88 11.71
CA MET A 63 1.37 1.84 10.62
C MET A 63 0.66 3.11 11.08
N ARG A 64 1.04 4.23 10.48
CA ARG A 64 0.47 5.57 10.69
C ARG A 64 0.07 6.17 9.36
N GLU A 65 -0.75 7.20 9.42
CA GLU A 65 -1.09 8.03 8.27
C GLU A 65 0.18 8.48 7.54
N PRO A 66 0.14 8.65 6.20
CA PRO A 66 1.27 9.25 5.50
C PRO A 66 1.57 10.63 6.09
N THR A 67 2.85 11.00 6.17
CA THR A 67 3.29 12.29 6.70
C THR A 67 2.63 13.45 5.97
N PHE A 68 2.41 13.31 4.67
CA PHE A 68 1.66 14.25 3.84
C PHE A 68 0.24 14.53 4.35
N TRP A 69 -0.36 13.61 5.10
CA TRP A 69 -1.68 13.76 5.71
C TRP A 69 -1.65 14.01 7.21
N CYS A 70 -0.47 14.14 7.85
CA CYS A 70 -0.43 14.35 9.30
C CYS A 70 -1.31 15.55 9.74
N ARG A 71 -1.32 16.61 8.94
CA ARG A 71 -2.18 17.78 9.14
C ARG A 71 -3.15 17.88 7.98
N LEU A 72 -4.42 17.65 8.28
CA LEU A 72 -5.49 17.83 7.31
C LEU A 72 -5.71 19.32 7.02
N ALA A 73 -6.06 19.64 5.77
CA ALA A 73 -6.54 20.98 5.42
C ALA A 73 -7.89 21.28 6.10
N GLU A 74 -8.28 22.54 6.19
CA GLU A 74 -9.51 22.97 6.89
C GLU A 74 -10.79 22.29 6.37
N ASN A 75 -10.83 21.97 5.08
CA ASN A 75 -11.95 21.29 4.44
C ASN A 75 -11.85 19.76 4.45
N GLN A 76 -10.86 19.20 5.14
CA GLN A 76 -10.61 17.77 5.21
C GLN A 76 -10.93 17.22 6.60
N GLN A 77 -11.38 15.98 6.66
CA GLN A 77 -11.63 15.28 7.92
C GLN A 77 -11.24 13.81 7.79
N TRP A 78 -10.71 13.24 8.88
CA TRP A 78 -10.48 11.81 8.98
C TRP A 78 -11.80 11.04 8.90
N THR A 79 -11.76 9.80 8.42
CA THR A 79 -12.83 8.84 8.70
C THR A 79 -12.68 8.33 10.14
N GLU A 80 -13.53 7.39 10.54
CA GLU A 80 -13.49 6.81 11.90
C GLU A 80 -12.33 5.83 12.12
N LYS A 81 -11.56 5.52 11.07
CA LYS A 81 -10.48 4.54 11.10
C LYS A 81 -9.14 5.23 10.95
N GLY A 82 -8.18 4.83 11.79
CA GLY A 82 -6.76 5.01 11.47
C GLY A 82 -6.33 4.06 10.35
N CYS A 83 -5.04 3.79 10.24
CA CYS A 83 -4.55 2.77 9.31
C CYS A 83 -5.21 1.41 9.55
N TYR A 84 -5.82 0.86 8.49
CA TYR A 84 -6.51 -0.41 8.55
C TYR A 84 -6.21 -1.28 7.34
N CYS A 85 -6.43 -2.59 7.48
CA CYS A 85 -6.29 -3.53 6.37
C CYS A 85 -7.53 -3.49 5.48
N ASP A 86 -7.39 -2.97 4.26
CA ASP A 86 -8.50 -2.98 3.31
C ASP A 86 -8.69 -4.38 2.69
N PRO A 87 -9.92 -4.92 2.73
CA PRO A 87 -10.16 -6.29 2.30
C PRO A 87 -10.06 -6.50 0.78
N ILE A 88 -10.20 -5.44 -0.04
CA ILE A 88 -10.07 -5.48 -1.50
C ILE A 88 -8.61 -5.29 -1.89
N LEU A 89 -7.98 -4.22 -1.39
CA LEU A 89 -6.61 -3.86 -1.74
C LEU A 89 -5.56 -4.79 -1.11
N LYS A 90 -5.95 -5.53 -0.05
CA LYS A 90 -5.04 -6.34 0.78
C LYS A 90 -3.83 -5.54 1.25
N ALA A 91 -4.05 -4.26 1.55
CA ALA A 91 -3.00 -3.33 1.94
C ALA A 91 -3.44 -2.45 3.12
N CYS A 92 -2.45 -2.00 3.91
CA CYS A 92 -2.67 -1.01 4.96
C CYS A 92 -2.90 0.37 4.35
N ILE A 93 -4.11 0.89 4.51
CA ILE A 93 -4.52 2.20 4.01
C ILE A 93 -5.16 3.03 5.12
N ILE A 94 -5.25 4.33 4.88
CA ILE A 94 -6.05 5.25 5.68
C ILE A 94 -6.91 6.10 4.76
N GLU A 95 -8.06 6.54 5.25
CA GLU A 95 -9.04 7.31 4.49
C GLU A 95 -9.25 8.70 5.08
N ARG A 96 -9.59 9.64 4.21
CA ARG A 96 -10.08 10.97 4.60
C ARG A 96 -11.18 11.43 3.65
N ILE A 97 -11.99 12.37 4.13
CA ILE A 97 -13.02 13.03 3.35
C ILE A 97 -12.57 14.47 3.08
N THR A 98 -12.66 14.91 1.83
CA THR A 98 -12.46 16.30 1.42
C THR A 98 -13.82 16.92 1.06
N LYS A 99 -14.23 17.97 1.78
CA LYS A 99 -15.44 18.74 1.46
C LYS A 99 -15.15 19.73 0.35
N LEU A 100 -15.97 19.73 -0.69
CA LEU A 100 -15.91 20.69 -1.81
C LEU A 100 -16.95 21.82 -1.68
N GLY A 101 -17.80 21.73 -0.66
CA GLY A 101 -18.89 22.67 -0.40
C GLY A 101 -19.87 22.08 0.62
N PRO A 102 -21.08 22.63 0.74
CA PRO A 102 -22.07 22.18 1.72
C PRO A 102 -22.59 20.76 1.48
N VAL A 103 -22.61 20.32 0.21
CA VAL A 103 -23.24 19.06 -0.20
C VAL A 103 -22.27 18.05 -0.81
N SER A 104 -21.17 18.51 -1.39
CA SER A 104 -20.24 17.67 -2.15
C SER A 104 -19.03 17.28 -1.32
N LYS A 105 -18.67 16.00 -1.36
CA LYS A 105 -17.51 15.44 -0.70
C LYS A 105 -16.81 14.42 -1.59
N ILE A 106 -15.48 14.35 -1.49
CA ILE A 106 -14.66 13.31 -2.09
C ILE A 106 -14.15 12.40 -0.98
N HIS A 107 -14.21 11.09 -1.21
CA HIS A 107 -13.61 10.10 -0.34
C HIS A 107 -12.26 9.67 -0.93
N ASN A 108 -11.19 9.83 -0.16
CA ASN A 108 -9.84 9.52 -0.60
C ASN A 108 -9.19 8.50 0.31
N TYR A 109 -8.34 7.65 -0.25
CA TYR A 109 -7.44 6.80 0.53
C TYR A 109 -5.99 6.99 0.10
N ALA A 110 -5.07 6.67 1.01
CA ALA A 110 -3.64 6.61 0.74
C ALA A 110 -3.04 5.41 1.48
N TYR A 111 -1.87 4.95 1.03
CA TYR A 111 -1.11 3.96 1.78
C TYR A 111 -0.59 4.56 3.09
N CYS A 112 -0.43 3.70 4.09
CA CYS A 112 0.16 4.09 5.36
C CYS A 112 1.70 4.07 5.32
N ILE A 113 2.33 4.72 6.30
CA ILE A 113 3.78 4.66 6.54
C ILE A 113 4.07 3.94 7.85
N SER A 114 5.24 3.30 7.97
CA SER A 114 5.65 2.67 9.23
C SER A 114 5.81 3.72 10.32
N GLN A 115 5.31 3.42 11.52
CA GLN A 115 5.45 4.29 12.69
C GLN A 115 6.90 4.65 13.02
N ILE A 116 7.87 3.83 12.63
CA ILE A 116 9.31 4.05 12.86
C ILE A 116 9.81 5.27 12.08
N PHE A 117 9.23 5.52 10.91
CA PHE A 117 9.59 6.63 10.02
C PHE A 117 8.57 7.78 10.08
N TRP A 118 7.53 7.64 10.90
CA TRP A 118 6.47 8.62 10.97
C TRP A 118 6.91 9.81 11.82
N GLN A 119 6.88 11.00 11.23
CA GLN A 119 7.10 12.23 11.95
C GLN A 119 6.23 13.34 11.40
N CYS A 120 5.48 13.99 12.28
CA CYS A 120 4.77 15.21 11.94
C CYS A 120 5.63 16.44 12.24
N SER A 121 6.10 17.14 11.20
CA SER A 121 6.84 18.38 11.41
C SER A 121 5.99 19.39 12.19
N PRO A 122 6.57 20.15 13.15
CA PRO A 122 5.89 21.28 13.76
C PRO A 122 5.43 22.29 12.68
N TYR A 123 4.39 23.07 12.97
CA TYR A 123 3.95 24.13 12.06
C TYR A 123 5.15 25.02 11.70
N GLN A 124 5.51 25.07 10.43
CA GLN A 124 6.33 26.17 9.93
C GLN A 124 5.39 27.37 9.85
N ILE A 125 5.50 28.27 10.82
CA ILE A 125 4.95 29.61 10.69
C ILE A 125 5.79 30.28 9.61
N ILE A 126 5.26 30.36 8.39
CA ILE A 126 5.84 31.12 7.28
C ILE A 126 5.17 32.49 7.26
#